data_AF-A0A2V9QA84-F1
#
_entry.id   AF-A0A2V9QA84-F1
#
_cell.length_a   1.000
_cell.length_b   1.000
_cell.length_c   1.000
_cell.angle_alpha   90.00
_cell.angle_beta   90.00
_cell.angle_gamma   90.00
#
_symmetry.space_group_name_H-M   'P 1'
#
loop_
_entity.id
_entity.type
_entity.pdbx_description
1 polymer ?
#
loop_
_entity_poly.entity_id
_entity_poly.type
_entity_poly.pdbx_seq_one_letter_code
_entity_poly.pdbx_strand_id
1 'polypeptide(L)'
;MTCSVVKRFVVLTACFGFWPILLVAQSSDATQNLANCKNGWESCDRSRLSQSEFADVASAEHHRDVSNCRNSFQSCDRSKLTPQETIALALADHQQNVADCKNGMTSCDHSRLTQSEASESSVAQHRRKLENCQDGFGDCNRSELTQVELGTVDLSLRERNVSNCKDGAGACDRSKLTPSQATEILAAEHRHNVWNCENGWDQCDHSKLTASEAAQIAGSERRRNISACTAAEETCDYSKLTPTEATTLAAAEHKRNYTACLTASGYCDPSRLSVEETHSVHLKQNAAR
;
A
#
# COMPACT_ATOMS: atom_id res chain seq x y z
N MET A 1 24.51 -6.63 -80.79
CA MET A 1 23.92 -5.42 -80.19
C MET A 1 25.03 -4.72 -79.42
N THR A 2 25.88 -3.97 -80.15
CA THR A 2 25.94 -2.49 -80.22
C THR A 2 26.64 -1.90 -78.99
N CYS A 3 27.96 -1.69 -79.08
CA CYS A 3 28.65 -0.39 -79.28
C CYS A 3 28.86 0.35 -77.95
N SER A 4 29.99 0.97 -77.61
CA SER A 4 31.31 1.13 -78.22
C SER A 4 32.25 1.76 -77.18
N VAL A 5 33.52 1.34 -77.17
CA VAL A 5 34.79 2.11 -77.23
C VAL A 5 34.77 3.51 -76.56
N VAL A 6 35.70 3.89 -75.68
CA VAL A 6 36.97 4.57 -76.04
C VAL A 6 37.78 4.98 -74.78
N LYS A 7 39.08 4.59 -74.77
CA LYS A 7 40.34 5.27 -74.35
C LYS A 7 40.40 6.05 -73.03
N ARG A 8 41.56 6.25 -72.38
CA ARG A 8 42.91 5.65 -72.24
C ARG A 8 43.65 6.69 -71.38
N PHE A 9 44.42 6.22 -70.39
CA PHE A 9 45.59 6.88 -69.74
C PHE A 9 45.45 8.32 -69.19
N VAL A 10 45.82 8.54 -67.93
CA VAL A 10 47.17 9.00 -67.53
C VAL A 10 47.41 8.62 -66.06
N VAL A 11 48.68 8.46 -65.76
CA VAL A 11 49.34 7.82 -64.63
C VAL A 11 49.62 8.83 -63.49
N LEU A 12 49.83 8.28 -62.28
CA LEU A 12 50.59 8.78 -61.11
C LEU A 12 49.89 9.49 -59.93
N THR A 13 50.24 8.95 -58.76
CA THR A 13 50.46 9.58 -57.44
C THR A 13 49.26 10.12 -56.66
N ALA A 14 48.88 9.40 -55.60
CA ALA A 14 48.22 9.96 -54.44
C ALA A 14 48.98 9.54 -53.16
N CYS A 15 49.79 10.46 -52.65
CA CYS A 15 50.31 10.44 -51.28
C CYS A 15 49.60 11.53 -50.47
N PHE A 16 49.21 11.16 -49.25
CA PHE A 16 48.82 11.98 -48.09
C PHE A 16 47.44 12.66 -48.04
N GLY A 17 46.70 12.31 -46.98
CA GLY A 17 45.50 12.99 -46.52
C GLY A 17 44.82 12.33 -45.33
N PHE A 18 45.57 11.97 -44.27
CA PHE A 18 44.97 11.62 -42.97
C PHE A 18 44.58 12.90 -42.22
N TRP A 19 43.32 13.33 -42.32
CA TRP A 19 42.52 13.93 -41.23
C TRP A 19 41.08 14.18 -41.72
N PRO A 20 40.04 13.74 -40.97
CA PRO A 20 39.65 14.43 -39.73
C PRO A 20 39.15 13.46 -38.64
N ILE A 21 39.95 13.22 -37.60
CA ILE A 21 39.47 12.57 -36.36
C ILE A 21 39.44 13.58 -35.20
N LEU A 22 40.09 14.74 -35.33
CA LEU A 22 40.13 15.76 -34.27
C LEU A 22 38.91 16.68 -34.18
N LEU A 23 38.07 16.74 -35.23
CA LEU A 23 36.89 17.63 -35.22
C LEU A 23 35.70 17.04 -34.43
N VAL A 24 35.58 15.71 -34.32
CA VAL A 24 34.42 15.05 -33.69
C VAL A 24 34.53 15.02 -32.15
N ALA A 25 35.75 14.92 -31.61
CA ALA A 25 35.96 14.95 -30.16
C ALA A 25 35.71 16.35 -29.57
N GLN A 26 36.22 17.41 -30.22
CA GLN A 26 36.01 18.79 -29.77
C GLN A 26 34.53 19.23 -29.85
N SER A 27 33.78 18.76 -30.85
CA SER A 27 32.34 19.07 -30.92
C SER A 27 31.54 18.40 -29.81
N SER A 28 31.92 17.19 -29.40
CA SER A 28 31.27 16.49 -28.28
C SER A 28 31.51 17.19 -26.94
N ASP A 29 32.75 17.65 -26.68
CA ASP A 29 33.09 18.38 -25.46
C ASP A 29 32.44 19.77 -25.41
N ALA A 30 32.37 20.48 -26.54
CA ALA A 30 31.70 21.79 -26.61
C ALA A 30 30.18 21.65 -26.40
N THR A 31 29.56 20.65 -27.01
CA THR A 31 28.13 20.36 -26.82
C THR A 31 27.83 19.96 -25.38
N GLN A 32 28.69 19.13 -24.78
CA GLN A 32 28.56 18.75 -23.38
C GLN A 32 28.74 19.95 -22.44
N ASN A 33 29.72 20.82 -22.71
CA ASN A 33 29.92 22.04 -21.94
C ASN A 33 28.69 22.96 -22.01
N LEU A 34 28.15 23.18 -23.22
CA LEU A 34 26.92 23.95 -23.41
C LEU A 34 25.74 23.36 -22.63
N ALA A 35 25.58 22.02 -22.66
CA ALA A 35 24.54 21.33 -21.89
C ALA A 35 24.74 21.52 -20.38
N ASN A 36 25.97 21.35 -19.87
CA ASN A 36 26.29 21.59 -18.46
C ASN A 36 25.93 23.03 -18.06
N CYS A 37 26.27 24.01 -18.89
CA CYS A 37 25.96 25.42 -18.66
C CYS A 37 24.46 25.71 -18.68
N LYS A 38 23.71 25.19 -19.65
CA LYS A 38 22.24 25.33 -19.70
C LYS A 38 21.58 24.71 -18.46
N ASN A 39 22.11 23.59 -17.97
CA ASN A 39 21.60 22.94 -16.75
C ASN A 39 22.08 23.59 -15.45
N GLY A 40 23.05 24.51 -15.50
CA GLY A 40 23.60 25.18 -14.32
C GLY A 40 24.50 24.29 -13.46
N TRP A 41 25.16 23.29 -14.06
CA TRP A 41 26.08 22.42 -13.36
C TRP A 41 27.42 23.11 -13.11
N GLU A 42 28.07 22.79 -12.00
CA GLU A 42 29.40 23.34 -11.63
C GLU A 42 30.48 23.02 -12.68
N SER A 43 30.29 21.95 -13.46
CA SER A 43 31.17 21.56 -14.57
C SER A 43 31.05 22.45 -15.82
N CYS A 44 30.23 23.51 -15.77
CA CYS A 44 30.14 24.51 -16.83
C CYS A 44 31.39 25.41 -16.86
N ASP A 45 32.13 25.38 -17.97
CA ASP A 45 33.18 26.34 -18.25
C ASP A 45 32.65 27.44 -19.20
N ARG A 46 32.27 28.58 -18.61
CA ARG A 46 31.77 29.74 -19.35
C ARG A 46 32.78 30.33 -20.32
N SER A 47 34.08 30.16 -20.10
CA SER A 47 35.12 30.74 -20.97
C SER A 47 35.15 30.09 -22.37
N ARG A 48 34.51 28.92 -22.51
CA ARG A 48 34.46 28.13 -23.74
C ARG A 48 33.19 28.35 -24.57
N LEU A 49 32.30 29.27 -24.18
CA LEU A 49 31.05 29.56 -24.89
C LEU A 49 31.27 30.60 -26.00
N SER A 50 30.61 30.39 -27.14
CA SER A 50 30.44 31.40 -28.18
C SER A 50 29.39 32.45 -27.78
N GLN A 51 29.35 33.58 -28.51
CA GLN A 51 28.41 34.66 -28.23
C GLN A 51 26.94 34.23 -28.32
N SER A 52 26.58 33.39 -29.29
CA SER A 52 25.21 32.85 -29.41
C SER A 52 24.90 31.87 -28.27
N GLU A 53 25.87 31.07 -27.86
CA GLU A 53 25.73 30.13 -26.74
C GLU A 53 25.56 30.85 -25.40
N PHE A 54 26.18 32.03 -25.22
CA PHE A 54 25.95 32.86 -24.03
C PHE A 54 24.49 33.31 -23.92
N ALA A 55 23.85 33.73 -25.02
CA ALA A 55 22.45 34.13 -25.01
C ALA A 55 21.53 32.93 -24.69
N ASP A 56 21.83 31.79 -25.29
CA ASP A 56 21.16 30.51 -25.05
C ASP A 56 21.26 30.03 -23.59
N VAL A 57 22.46 30.13 -22.99
CA VAL A 57 22.69 29.80 -21.59
C VAL A 57 21.93 30.79 -20.70
N ALA A 58 22.02 32.10 -20.96
CA ALA A 58 21.31 33.10 -20.17
C ALA A 58 19.78 32.87 -20.18
N SER A 59 19.21 32.48 -21.33
CA SER A 59 17.80 32.10 -21.43
C SER A 59 17.48 30.87 -20.58
N ALA A 60 18.31 29.82 -20.63
CA ALA A 60 18.13 28.62 -19.81
C ALA A 60 18.25 28.91 -18.29
N GLU A 61 19.18 29.78 -17.91
CA GLU A 61 19.34 30.22 -16.53
C GLU A 61 18.13 31.02 -16.04
N HIS A 62 17.62 31.94 -16.85
CA HIS A 62 16.40 32.69 -16.56
C HIS A 62 15.18 31.77 -16.41
N HIS A 63 15.01 30.80 -17.31
CA HIS A 63 13.95 29.79 -17.20
C HIS A 63 14.04 28.98 -15.90
N ARG A 64 15.26 28.59 -15.50
CA ARG A 64 15.48 27.89 -14.23
C ARG A 64 15.16 28.78 -13.03
N ASP A 65 15.53 30.06 -13.07
CA ASP A 65 15.22 31.02 -12.01
C ASP A 65 13.70 31.21 -11.85
N VAL A 66 12.98 31.44 -12.95
CA VAL A 66 11.50 31.50 -12.97
C VAL A 66 10.88 30.21 -12.39
N SER A 67 11.42 29.04 -12.74
CA SER A 67 10.98 27.76 -12.18
C SER A 67 11.22 27.67 -10.67
N ASN A 68 12.41 28.08 -10.20
CA ASN A 68 12.73 28.12 -8.78
C ASN A 68 11.76 29.02 -8.01
N CYS A 69 11.45 30.19 -8.57
CA CYS A 69 10.49 31.12 -7.98
C CYS A 69 9.08 30.52 -7.86
N ARG A 70 8.60 29.85 -8.92
CA ARG A 70 7.28 29.17 -8.89
C ARG A 70 7.19 28.06 -7.85
N ASN A 71 8.30 27.38 -7.59
CA ASN A 71 8.38 26.31 -6.58
C ASN A 71 8.81 26.82 -5.20
N SER A 72 8.88 28.14 -5.00
CA SER A 72 9.31 28.76 -3.73
C SER A 72 10.68 28.29 -3.22
N PHE A 73 11.61 27.94 -4.12
CA PHE A 73 12.97 27.61 -3.73
C PHE A 73 13.74 28.85 -3.30
N GLN A 74 14.61 28.71 -2.29
CA GLN A 74 15.47 29.79 -1.79
C GLN A 74 16.46 30.31 -2.86
N SER A 75 16.70 29.52 -3.91
CA SER A 75 17.55 29.88 -5.05
C SER A 75 16.88 30.82 -6.06
N CYS A 76 15.62 31.23 -5.84
CA CYS A 76 14.92 32.21 -6.66
C CYS A 76 15.51 33.62 -6.48
N ASP A 77 15.94 34.24 -7.57
CA ASP A 77 16.37 35.63 -7.61
C ASP A 77 15.32 36.53 -8.29
N ARG A 78 14.39 37.04 -7.47
CA ARG A 78 13.28 37.88 -7.96
C ARG A 78 13.71 39.14 -8.73
N SER A 79 14.96 39.59 -8.59
CA SER A 79 15.48 40.75 -9.32
C SER A 79 15.68 40.50 -10.81
N LYS A 80 15.74 39.22 -11.23
CA LYS A 80 15.93 38.80 -12.62
C LYS A 80 14.62 38.61 -13.39
N LEU A 81 13.49 38.63 -12.70
CA LEU A 81 12.18 38.42 -13.33
C LEU A 81 11.76 39.63 -14.18
N THR A 82 11.14 39.34 -15.32
CA THR A 82 10.44 40.38 -16.09
C THR A 82 9.19 40.86 -15.32
N PRO A 83 8.65 42.05 -15.68
CA PRO A 83 7.39 42.51 -15.11
C PRO A 83 6.24 41.51 -15.29
N GLN A 84 6.14 40.86 -16.47
CA GLN A 84 5.10 39.86 -16.73
C GLN A 84 5.28 38.61 -15.87
N GLU A 85 6.51 38.12 -15.68
CA GLU A 85 6.77 36.96 -14.83
C GLU A 85 6.51 37.26 -13.35
N THR A 86 6.84 38.48 -12.91
CA THR A 86 6.54 38.94 -11.55
C THR A 86 5.02 38.95 -11.30
N ILE A 87 4.24 39.48 -12.24
CA ILE A 87 2.76 39.45 -12.16
C ILE A 87 2.24 38.01 -12.17
N ALA A 88 2.75 37.16 -13.07
CA ALA A 88 2.33 35.77 -13.16
C ALA A 88 2.63 34.99 -11.86
N LEU A 89 3.79 35.24 -11.24
CA LEU A 89 4.15 34.64 -9.96
C LEU A 89 3.23 35.14 -8.83
N ALA A 90 2.97 36.45 -8.76
CA ALA A 90 2.07 37.01 -7.75
C ALA A 90 0.65 36.44 -7.85
N LEU A 91 0.15 36.22 -9.08
CA LEU A 91 -1.14 35.56 -9.32
C LEU A 91 -1.12 34.10 -8.85
N ALA A 92 -0.06 33.35 -9.16
CA ALA A 92 0.09 31.96 -8.71
C ALA A 92 0.18 31.87 -7.18
N ASP A 93 0.98 32.74 -6.54
CA ASP A 93 1.11 32.82 -5.08
C ASP A 93 -0.24 33.15 -4.42
N HIS A 94 -1.03 34.05 -5.03
CA HIS A 94 -2.37 34.38 -4.55
C HIS A 94 -3.35 33.21 -4.71
N GLN A 95 -3.34 32.55 -5.85
CA GLN A 95 -4.16 31.35 -6.09
C GLN A 95 -3.84 30.23 -5.11
N GLN A 96 -2.55 30.00 -4.82
CA GLN A 96 -2.12 29.04 -3.83
C GLN A 96 -2.61 29.43 -2.43
N ASN A 97 -2.50 30.70 -2.04
CA ASN A 97 -3.03 31.18 -0.78
C ASN A 97 -4.55 30.94 -0.65
N VAL A 98 -5.32 31.24 -1.70
CA VAL A 98 -6.77 30.97 -1.73
C VAL A 98 -7.05 29.47 -1.57
N ALA A 99 -6.28 28.61 -2.25
CA ALA A 99 -6.42 27.16 -2.14
C ALA A 99 -6.08 26.67 -0.72
N ASP A 100 -4.98 27.15 -0.14
CA ASP A 100 -4.56 26.83 1.22
C ASP A 100 -5.64 27.20 2.24
N CYS A 101 -6.21 28.40 2.14
CA CYS A 101 -7.31 28.84 2.99
C CYS A 101 -8.57 27.97 2.80
N LYS A 102 -8.94 27.70 1.54
CA LYS A 102 -10.04 26.80 1.22
C LYS A 102 -9.82 25.38 1.70
N ASN A 103 -8.59 24.93 1.89
CA ASN A 103 -8.27 23.59 2.41
C ASN A 103 -7.97 23.57 3.92
N GLY A 104 -7.90 24.74 4.57
CA GLY A 104 -7.61 24.85 6.00
C GLY A 104 -6.12 24.60 6.34
N MET A 105 -5.22 24.86 5.39
CA MET A 105 -3.78 24.75 5.61
C MET A 105 -3.28 25.90 6.48
N THR A 106 -2.29 25.62 7.33
CA THR A 106 -1.69 26.62 8.22
C THR A 106 -0.92 27.72 7.47
N SER A 107 -0.55 27.48 6.21
CA SER A 107 0.07 28.44 5.30
C SER A 107 -0.90 29.53 4.80
N CYS A 108 -2.21 29.39 5.05
CA CYS A 108 -3.20 30.38 4.68
C CYS A 108 -2.93 31.74 5.35
N ASP A 109 -2.76 32.78 4.54
CA ASP A 109 -2.77 34.17 4.95
C ASP A 109 -4.10 34.83 4.58
N HIS A 110 -4.98 34.96 5.57
CA HIS A 110 -6.29 35.57 5.41
C HIS A 110 -6.23 37.06 5.00
N SER A 111 -5.14 37.77 5.29
CA SER A 111 -5.00 39.19 4.95
C SER A 111 -4.86 39.43 3.45
N ARG A 112 -4.50 38.37 2.69
CA ARG A 112 -4.32 38.41 1.24
C ARG A 112 -5.58 38.05 0.47
N LEU A 113 -6.68 37.71 1.13
CA LEU A 113 -7.92 37.33 0.46
C LEU A 113 -8.76 38.56 0.10
N THR A 114 -9.41 38.51 -1.07
CA THR A 114 -10.55 39.38 -1.35
C THR A 114 -11.76 38.98 -0.50
N GLN A 115 -12.77 39.85 -0.41
CA GLN A 115 -13.98 39.56 0.37
C GLN A 115 -14.74 38.31 -0.14
N SER A 116 -14.77 38.09 -1.46
CA SER A 116 -15.39 36.90 -2.04
C SER A 116 -14.62 35.63 -1.67
N GLU A 117 -13.29 35.66 -1.81
CA GLU A 117 -12.43 34.52 -1.47
C GLU A 117 -12.48 34.18 0.03
N ALA A 118 -12.52 35.20 0.90
CA ALA A 118 -12.70 35.01 2.33
C ALA A 118 -14.05 34.37 2.66
N SER A 119 -15.12 34.78 1.98
CA SER A 119 -16.45 34.19 2.13
C SER A 119 -16.47 32.72 1.70
N GLU A 120 -15.88 32.40 0.55
CA GLU A 120 -15.76 31.02 0.05
C GLU A 120 -14.88 30.15 0.98
N SER A 121 -13.78 30.70 1.49
CA SER A 121 -12.93 30.02 2.46
C SER A 121 -13.68 29.71 3.77
N SER A 122 -14.51 30.63 4.24
CA SER A 122 -15.35 30.43 5.43
C SER A 122 -16.37 29.31 5.23
N VAL A 123 -17.03 29.28 4.06
CA VAL A 123 -17.94 28.18 3.70
C VAL A 123 -17.21 26.83 3.67
N ALA A 124 -16.01 26.79 3.09
CA ALA A 124 -15.21 25.57 3.04
C ALA A 124 -14.78 25.11 4.45
N GLN A 125 -14.39 26.05 5.31
CA GLN A 125 -14.05 25.77 6.71
C GLN A 125 -15.24 25.23 7.48
N HIS A 126 -16.41 25.85 7.35
CA HIS A 126 -17.65 25.40 7.97
C HIS A 126 -18.03 23.99 7.52
N ARG A 127 -17.92 23.70 6.21
CA ARG A 127 -18.15 22.37 5.66
C ARG A 127 -17.23 21.32 6.29
N ARG A 128 -15.93 21.59 6.41
CA ARG A 128 -14.98 20.66 7.07
C ARG A 128 -15.32 20.44 8.54
N LYS A 129 -15.70 21.49 9.27
CA LYS A 129 -16.14 21.34 10.67
C LYS A 129 -17.35 20.43 10.78
N LEU A 130 -18.33 20.60 9.88
CA LEU A 130 -19.51 19.75 9.82
C LEU A 130 -19.15 18.29 9.47
N GLU A 131 -18.27 18.07 8.49
CA GLU A 131 -17.77 16.74 8.12
C GLU A 131 -17.07 16.06 9.30
N ASN A 132 -16.17 16.77 10.00
CA ASN A 132 -15.52 16.26 11.21
C ASN A 132 -16.53 15.84 12.28
N CYS A 133 -17.58 16.65 12.49
CA CYS A 133 -18.67 16.31 13.40
C CYS A 133 -19.43 15.04 12.98
N GLN A 134 -19.74 14.89 11.69
CA GLN A 134 -20.42 13.71 11.14
C GLN A 134 -19.53 12.46 11.25
N ASP A 135 -18.21 12.65 11.12
CA ASP A 135 -17.23 11.59 11.24
C ASP A 135 -16.89 11.17 12.66
N GLY A 136 -17.25 12.00 13.64
CA GLY A 136 -16.90 11.78 15.04
C GLY A 136 -15.39 11.92 15.26
N PHE A 137 -14.68 12.65 14.40
CA PHE A 137 -13.26 12.94 14.53
C PHE A 137 -13.04 14.38 15.00
N GLY A 138 -12.07 14.57 15.91
CA GLY A 138 -11.71 15.89 16.43
C GLY A 138 -12.79 16.52 17.33
N ASP A 139 -12.59 17.79 17.67
CA ASP A 139 -13.52 18.53 18.51
C ASP A 139 -14.70 19.05 17.68
N CYS A 140 -15.88 18.47 17.89
CA CYS A 140 -17.12 18.96 17.31
C CYS A 140 -17.78 20.01 18.23
N ASN A 141 -17.61 21.30 17.92
CA ASN A 141 -18.35 22.35 18.61
C ASN A 141 -19.78 22.48 18.07
N ARG A 142 -20.72 21.75 18.68
CA ARG A 142 -22.13 21.74 18.28
C ARG A 142 -22.84 23.08 18.41
N SER A 143 -22.31 24.04 19.18
CA SER A 143 -22.94 25.36 19.32
C SER A 143 -22.82 26.24 18.08
N GLU A 144 -21.91 25.90 17.16
CA GLU A 144 -21.70 26.63 15.90
C GLU A 144 -22.56 26.09 14.74
N LEU A 145 -23.33 25.03 14.98
CA LEU A 145 -24.14 24.37 13.96
C LEU A 145 -25.58 24.84 13.97
N THR A 146 -26.18 24.92 12.78
CA THR A 146 -27.62 25.12 12.63
C THR A 146 -28.40 23.87 13.05
N GLN A 147 -29.70 24.00 13.31
CA GLN A 147 -30.54 22.86 13.68
C GLN A 147 -30.58 21.76 12.61
N VAL A 148 -30.50 22.14 11.33
CA VAL A 148 -30.47 21.19 10.21
C VAL A 148 -29.16 20.41 10.18
N GLU A 149 -28.04 21.11 10.44
CA GLU A 149 -26.71 20.50 10.51
C GLU A 149 -26.59 19.56 11.71
N LEU A 150 -27.12 19.96 12.88
CA LEU A 150 -27.18 19.10 14.06
C LEU A 150 -27.93 17.79 13.78
N GLY A 151 -29.09 17.88 13.11
CA GLY A 151 -29.85 16.70 12.70
C GLY A 151 -29.04 15.79 11.77
N THR A 152 -28.29 16.38 10.84
CA THR A 152 -27.43 15.60 9.91
C THR A 152 -26.29 14.91 10.66
N VAL A 153 -25.61 15.62 11.57
CA VAL A 153 -24.56 15.05 12.44
C VAL A 153 -25.12 13.90 13.27
N ASP A 154 -26.28 14.06 13.90
CA ASP A 154 -26.88 13.03 14.73
C ASP A 154 -27.26 11.77 13.95
N LEU A 155 -27.73 11.94 12.71
CA LEU A 155 -27.96 10.82 11.81
C LEU A 155 -26.66 10.08 11.47
N SER A 156 -25.61 10.78 11.04
CA SER A 156 -24.32 10.17 10.71
C SER A 156 -23.69 9.44 11.91
N LEU A 157 -23.74 10.05 13.10
CA LEU A 157 -23.23 9.43 14.33
C LEU A 157 -24.06 8.20 14.73
N ARG A 158 -25.39 8.24 14.54
CA ARG A 158 -26.27 7.10 14.79
C ARG A 158 -25.99 5.95 13.83
N GLU A 159 -25.83 6.23 12.54
CA GLU A 159 -25.50 5.24 11.52
C GLU A 159 -24.18 4.55 11.82
N ARG A 160 -23.15 5.33 12.17
CA ARG A 160 -21.84 4.81 12.58
C ARG A 160 -21.93 3.94 13.83
N ASN A 161 -22.68 4.37 14.85
CA ASN A 161 -22.91 3.57 16.05
C ASN A 161 -23.56 2.23 15.70
N VAL A 162 -24.57 2.22 14.83
CA VAL A 162 -25.23 0.99 14.37
C VAL A 162 -24.25 0.09 13.61
N SER A 163 -23.42 0.65 12.71
CA SER A 163 -22.39 -0.13 11.99
C SER A 163 -21.40 -0.75 12.97
N ASN A 164 -20.82 0.04 13.88
CA ASN A 164 -19.89 -0.44 14.89
C ASN A 164 -20.49 -1.59 15.72
N CYS A 165 -21.76 -1.45 16.12
CA CYS A 165 -22.47 -2.50 16.84
C CYS A 165 -22.67 -3.78 16.01
N LYS A 166 -22.99 -3.65 14.71
CA LYS A 166 -23.19 -4.81 13.83
C LYS A 166 -21.88 -5.54 13.53
N ASP A 167 -20.82 -4.79 13.28
CA ASP A 167 -19.53 -5.31 12.85
C ASP A 167 -18.68 -5.81 14.04
N GLY A 168 -19.05 -5.41 15.26
CA GLY A 168 -18.25 -5.67 16.47
C GLY A 168 -16.94 -4.87 16.50
N ALA A 169 -16.83 -3.83 15.66
CA ALA A 169 -15.65 -2.98 15.52
C ALA A 169 -15.88 -1.62 16.18
N GLY A 170 -14.95 -1.20 17.04
CA GLY A 170 -15.01 0.10 17.72
C GLY A 170 -16.03 0.16 18.87
N ALA A 171 -16.28 1.39 19.36
CA ALA A 171 -17.24 1.60 20.45
C ALA A 171 -18.68 1.55 19.92
N CYS A 172 -19.51 0.77 20.61
CA CYS A 172 -20.95 0.63 20.38
C CYS A 172 -21.73 1.08 21.63
N ASP A 173 -22.49 2.15 21.51
CA ASP A 173 -23.41 2.62 22.54
C ASP A 173 -24.82 2.09 22.28
N ARG A 174 -25.16 0.99 22.97
CA ARG A 174 -26.46 0.33 22.83
C ARG A 174 -27.63 1.19 23.31
N SER A 175 -27.39 2.17 24.18
CA SER A 175 -28.46 3.05 24.70
C SER A 175 -29.06 3.96 23.62
N LYS A 176 -28.33 4.17 22.53
CA LYS A 176 -28.74 5.03 21.42
C LYS A 176 -29.50 4.29 20.31
N LEU A 177 -29.64 2.97 20.41
CA LEU A 177 -30.28 2.15 19.37
C LEU A 177 -31.81 2.21 19.47
N THR A 178 -32.50 2.11 18.34
CA THR A 178 -33.94 1.81 18.35
C THR A 178 -34.14 0.32 18.67
N PRO A 179 -35.34 -0.10 19.10
CA PRO A 179 -35.66 -1.51 19.25
C PRO A 179 -35.41 -2.34 17.98
N SER A 180 -35.72 -1.79 16.80
CA SER A 180 -35.45 -2.44 15.51
C SER A 180 -33.95 -2.62 15.26
N GLN A 181 -33.15 -1.57 15.45
CA GLN A 181 -31.70 -1.64 15.30
C GLN A 181 -31.07 -2.62 16.29
N ALA A 182 -31.53 -2.64 17.55
CA ALA A 182 -31.06 -3.59 18.56
C ALA A 182 -31.33 -5.04 18.13
N THR A 183 -32.50 -5.31 17.54
CA THR A 183 -32.85 -6.63 17.01
C THR A 183 -31.93 -7.03 15.85
N GLU A 184 -31.66 -6.12 14.91
CA GLU A 184 -30.75 -6.36 13.80
C GLU A 184 -29.31 -6.64 14.25
N ILE A 185 -28.84 -5.90 15.26
CA ILE A 185 -27.51 -6.07 15.84
C ILE A 185 -27.39 -7.41 16.56
N LEU A 186 -28.38 -7.80 17.37
CA LEU A 186 -28.40 -9.12 18.01
C LEU A 186 -28.35 -10.25 16.97
N ALA A 187 -29.06 -10.10 15.86
CA ALA A 187 -29.00 -11.07 14.76
C ALA A 187 -27.62 -11.10 14.08
N ALA A 188 -26.93 -9.95 13.95
CA ALA A 188 -25.57 -9.89 13.41
C ALA A 188 -24.55 -10.54 14.35
N GLU A 189 -24.62 -10.23 15.65
CA GLU A 189 -23.79 -10.83 16.69
C GLU A 189 -23.97 -12.35 16.75
N HIS A 190 -25.22 -12.84 16.65
CA HIS A 190 -25.51 -14.26 16.58
C HIS A 190 -24.87 -14.93 15.34
N ARG A 191 -24.97 -14.30 14.17
CA ARG A 191 -24.32 -14.81 12.94
C ARG A 191 -22.80 -14.88 13.07
N HIS A 192 -22.18 -13.84 13.64
CA HIS A 192 -20.74 -13.86 13.91
C HIS A 192 -20.36 -14.97 14.89
N ASN A 193 -21.15 -15.19 15.94
CA ASN A 193 -20.91 -16.27 16.89
C ASN A 193 -20.96 -17.64 16.21
N VAL A 194 -22.01 -17.91 15.42
CA VAL A 194 -22.12 -19.15 14.66
C VAL A 194 -20.91 -19.33 13.74
N TRP A 195 -20.51 -18.29 13.02
CA TRP A 195 -19.35 -18.35 12.12
C TRP A 195 -18.03 -18.59 12.86
N ASN A 196 -17.80 -17.97 14.02
CA ASN A 196 -16.63 -18.24 14.86
C ASN A 196 -16.60 -19.72 15.28
N CYS A 197 -17.74 -20.26 15.71
CA CYS A 197 -17.88 -21.67 16.08
C CYS A 197 -17.65 -22.61 14.90
N GLU A 198 -18.17 -22.28 13.72
CA GLU A 198 -17.97 -23.03 12.49
C GLU A 198 -16.49 -23.11 12.10
N ASN A 199 -15.70 -22.07 12.39
CA ASN A 199 -14.27 -22.04 12.07
C ASN A 199 -13.36 -22.44 13.24
N GLY A 200 -13.93 -22.71 14.43
CA GLY A 200 -13.17 -23.13 15.61
C GLY A 200 -12.35 -22.00 16.23
N TRP A 201 -12.86 -20.78 16.20
CA TRP A 201 -12.21 -19.61 16.79
C TRP A 201 -12.56 -19.47 18.27
N ASP A 202 -11.63 -18.95 19.07
CA ASP A 202 -11.76 -18.82 20.53
C ASP A 202 -12.93 -17.92 20.97
N GLN A 203 -13.41 -17.03 20.09
CA GLN A 203 -14.56 -16.16 20.35
C GLN A 203 -15.91 -16.87 20.14
N CYS A 204 -15.92 -18.18 19.90
CA CYS A 204 -17.14 -18.99 19.88
C CYS A 204 -17.74 -19.09 21.29
N ASP A 205 -19.01 -18.71 21.43
CA ASP A 205 -19.81 -18.85 22.64
C ASP A 205 -20.95 -19.83 22.37
N HIS A 206 -20.76 -21.10 22.76
CA HIS A 206 -21.76 -22.17 22.56
C HIS A 206 -23.08 -21.89 23.29
N SER A 207 -23.09 -21.05 24.34
CA SER A 207 -24.31 -20.71 25.09
C SER A 207 -25.32 -19.90 24.26
N LYS A 208 -24.84 -19.27 23.18
CA LYS A 208 -25.65 -18.46 22.28
C LYS A 208 -26.16 -19.24 21.07
N LEU A 209 -25.80 -20.50 20.91
CA LEU A 209 -26.26 -21.33 19.80
C LEU A 209 -27.66 -21.87 20.07
N THR A 210 -28.47 -21.94 19.01
CA THR A 210 -29.68 -22.78 19.03
C THR A 210 -29.29 -24.25 19.08
N ALA A 211 -30.21 -25.12 19.50
CA ALA A 211 -29.95 -26.57 19.55
C ALA A 211 -29.54 -27.16 18.18
N SER A 212 -30.12 -26.65 17.09
CA SER A 212 -29.77 -27.09 15.72
C SER A 212 -28.37 -26.64 15.33
N GLU A 213 -28.00 -25.39 15.61
CA GLU A 213 -26.65 -24.87 15.35
C GLU A 213 -25.62 -25.63 16.18
N ALA A 214 -25.87 -25.84 17.48
CA ALA A 214 -24.97 -26.58 18.36
C ALA A 214 -24.68 -28.01 17.84
N ALA A 215 -25.69 -28.70 17.32
CA ALA A 215 -25.51 -30.02 16.71
C ALA A 215 -24.65 -29.98 15.44
N GLN A 216 -24.82 -28.96 14.59
CA GLN A 216 -24.01 -28.76 13.39
C GLN A 216 -22.56 -28.41 13.73
N ILE A 217 -22.36 -27.48 14.67
CA ILE A 217 -21.04 -27.08 15.17
C ILE A 217 -20.30 -28.26 15.77
N ALA A 218 -20.95 -29.06 16.61
CA ALA A 218 -20.33 -30.26 17.20
C ALA A 218 -19.84 -31.24 16.12
N GLY A 219 -20.57 -31.38 15.01
CA GLY A 219 -20.14 -32.16 13.85
C GLY A 219 -18.89 -31.59 13.17
N SER A 220 -18.83 -30.27 12.99
CA SER A 220 -17.67 -29.57 12.42
C SER A 220 -16.44 -29.63 13.32
N GLU A 221 -16.61 -29.43 14.63
CA GLU A 221 -15.55 -29.56 15.64
C GLU A 221 -14.98 -30.97 15.68
N ARG A 222 -15.85 -31.99 15.72
CA ARG A 222 -15.44 -33.39 15.66
C ARG A 222 -14.62 -33.69 14.40
N ARG A 223 -15.04 -33.15 13.24
CA ARG A 223 -14.33 -33.31 11.96
C ARG A 223 -12.94 -32.66 12.00
N ARG A 224 -12.82 -31.46 12.56
CA ARG A 224 -11.52 -30.81 12.77
C ARG A 224 -10.62 -31.63 13.70
N ASN A 225 -11.17 -32.11 14.81
CA ASN A 225 -10.41 -32.90 15.78
C ASN A 225 -9.85 -34.18 15.16
N ILE A 226 -10.67 -34.97 14.45
CA ILE A 226 -10.18 -36.20 13.80
C ILE A 226 -9.16 -35.89 12.69
N SER A 227 -9.31 -34.75 11.99
CA SER A 227 -8.32 -34.28 11.01
C SER A 227 -6.97 -33.97 11.66
N ALA A 228 -6.98 -33.17 12.74
CA ALA A 228 -5.79 -32.84 13.52
C ALA A 228 -5.09 -34.11 14.05
N CYS A 229 -5.85 -35.03 14.63
CA CYS A 229 -5.32 -36.30 15.12
C CYS A 229 -4.72 -37.16 14.01
N THR A 230 -5.37 -37.23 12.86
CA THR A 230 -4.86 -37.98 11.70
C THR A 230 -3.55 -37.37 11.19
N ALA A 231 -3.45 -36.04 11.19
CA ALA A 231 -2.25 -35.28 10.82
C ALA A 231 -1.16 -35.23 11.91
N ALA A 232 -1.43 -35.78 13.11
CA ALA A 232 -0.56 -35.70 14.28
C ALA A 232 -0.24 -34.25 14.72
N GLU A 233 -1.23 -33.36 14.61
CA GLU A 233 -1.14 -31.98 15.08
C GLU A 233 -1.34 -31.88 16.60
N GLU A 234 -0.72 -30.87 17.23
CA GLU A 234 -0.84 -30.61 18.68
C GLU A 234 -2.27 -30.28 19.13
N THR A 235 -3.11 -29.83 18.20
CA THR A 235 -4.53 -29.51 18.43
C THR A 235 -5.43 -30.73 18.54
N CYS A 236 -4.89 -31.95 18.36
CA CYS A 236 -5.62 -33.20 18.55
C CYS A 236 -6.01 -33.41 20.02
N ASP A 237 -7.30 -33.55 20.27
CA ASP A 237 -7.85 -33.93 21.57
C ASP A 237 -8.42 -35.36 21.50
N TYR A 238 -7.65 -36.31 22.02
CA TYR A 238 -8.04 -37.72 22.07
C TYR A 238 -9.33 -37.96 22.88
N SER A 239 -9.63 -37.10 23.86
CA SER A 239 -10.83 -37.26 24.71
C SER A 239 -12.13 -37.00 23.95
N LYS A 240 -12.05 -36.30 22.81
CA LYS A 240 -13.19 -35.97 21.94
C LYS A 240 -13.43 -36.99 20.83
N LEU A 241 -12.65 -38.06 20.76
CA LEU A 241 -12.81 -39.11 19.76
C LEU A 241 -13.91 -40.08 20.18
N THR A 242 -14.74 -40.50 19.23
CA THR A 242 -15.59 -41.66 19.44
C THR A 242 -14.76 -42.94 19.51
N PRO A 243 -15.26 -44.03 20.14
CA PRO A 243 -14.53 -45.29 20.20
C PRO A 243 -14.07 -45.81 18.84
N THR A 244 -14.90 -45.64 17.80
CA THR A 244 -14.57 -46.03 16.42
C THR A 244 -13.45 -45.17 15.83
N GLU A 245 -13.49 -43.85 16.08
CA GLU A 245 -12.42 -42.93 15.63
C GLU A 245 -11.11 -43.20 16.35
N ALA A 246 -11.14 -43.43 17.66
CA ALA A 246 -9.97 -43.76 18.46
C ALA A 246 -9.31 -45.07 17.98
N THR A 247 -10.11 -46.08 17.66
CA THR A 247 -9.61 -47.36 17.11
C THR A 247 -8.94 -47.15 15.75
N THR A 248 -9.57 -46.37 14.87
CA THR A 248 -9.04 -46.06 13.54
C THR A 248 -7.73 -45.27 13.64
N LEU A 249 -7.69 -44.27 14.54
CA LEU A 249 -6.51 -43.46 14.80
C LEU A 249 -5.36 -44.30 15.39
N ALA A 250 -5.65 -45.18 16.36
CA ALA A 250 -4.64 -46.04 16.96
C ALA A 250 -3.96 -46.95 15.93
N ALA A 251 -4.73 -47.48 14.97
CA ALA A 251 -4.17 -48.25 13.86
C ALA A 251 -3.27 -47.39 12.94
N ALA A 252 -3.69 -46.16 12.63
CA ALA A 252 -2.89 -45.22 11.84
C ALA A 252 -1.59 -44.81 12.56
N GLU A 253 -1.65 -44.56 13.87
CA GLU A 253 -0.50 -44.25 14.71
C GLU A 253 0.47 -45.42 14.84
N HIS A 254 -0.03 -46.62 15.06
CA HIS A 254 0.79 -47.83 15.12
C HIS A 254 1.54 -48.03 13.80
N LYS A 255 0.87 -47.84 12.66
CA LYS A 255 1.51 -47.86 11.34
C LYS A 255 2.60 -46.79 11.20
N ARG A 256 2.37 -45.56 11.68
CA ARG A 256 3.38 -44.49 11.68
C ARG A 256 4.58 -44.85 12.57
N ASN A 257 4.32 -45.34 13.78
CA ASN A 257 5.35 -45.79 14.72
C ASN A 257 6.22 -46.89 14.11
N TYR A 258 5.59 -47.93 13.56
CA TYR A 258 6.30 -49.01 12.88
C TYR A 258 7.13 -48.50 11.70
N THR A 259 6.58 -47.59 10.89
CA THR A 259 7.32 -46.96 9.78
C THR A 259 8.55 -46.19 10.31
N ALA A 260 8.38 -45.35 11.33
CA ALA A 260 9.47 -44.61 11.96
C ALA A 260 10.56 -45.54 12.51
N CYS A 261 10.18 -46.64 13.15
CA CYS A 261 11.11 -47.67 13.63
C CYS A 261 11.89 -48.34 12.49
N LEU A 262 11.22 -48.65 11.38
CA LEU A 262 11.80 -49.27 10.20
C LEU A 262 12.73 -48.35 9.40
N THR A 263 12.51 -47.04 9.44
CA THR A 263 13.30 -46.04 8.68
C THR A 263 14.31 -45.30 9.56
N ALA A 264 14.29 -45.53 10.88
CA ALA A 264 15.04 -44.77 11.88
C ALA A 264 14.83 -43.25 11.75
N SER A 265 13.62 -42.83 11.38
CA SER A 265 13.26 -41.42 11.19
C SER A 265 12.29 -40.97 12.27
N GLY A 266 12.64 -39.91 13.01
CA GLY A 266 11.80 -39.37 14.08
C GLY A 266 11.74 -40.27 15.33
N TYR A 267 10.70 -40.09 16.14
CA TYR A 267 10.48 -40.89 17.35
C TYR A 267 9.83 -42.24 17.01
N CYS A 268 10.41 -43.31 17.54
CA CYS A 268 9.90 -44.68 17.49
C CYS A 268 9.78 -45.18 18.93
N ASP A 269 8.62 -45.74 19.27
CA ASP A 269 8.36 -46.45 20.51
C ASP A 269 8.32 -47.97 20.26
N PRO A 270 9.40 -48.71 20.57
CA PRO A 270 9.45 -50.15 20.35
C PRO A 270 8.43 -50.93 21.19
N SER A 271 7.95 -50.38 22.30
CA SER A 271 6.97 -51.06 23.16
C SER A 271 5.59 -51.18 22.51
N ARG A 272 5.34 -50.37 21.47
CA ARG A 272 4.09 -50.36 20.70
C ARG A 272 4.16 -51.23 19.44
N LEU A 273 5.23 -52.01 19.23
CA LEU A 273 5.37 -52.91 18.08
C LEU A 273 4.83 -54.31 18.40
N SER A 274 4.31 -54.99 17.37
CA SER A 274 4.09 -56.44 17.47
C SER A 274 5.43 -57.19 17.55
N VAL A 275 5.39 -58.46 17.95
CA VAL A 275 6.59 -59.32 17.98
C VAL A 275 7.19 -59.44 16.57
N GLU A 276 6.35 -59.63 15.56
CA GLU A 276 6.73 -59.74 14.16
C GLU A 276 7.33 -58.43 13.63
N GLU A 277 6.74 -57.30 13.99
CA GLU A 277 7.24 -55.97 13.61
C GLU A 277 8.61 -55.69 14.25
N THR A 278 8.79 -56.04 15.53
CA THR A 278 10.07 -55.89 16.25
C THR A 278 11.19 -56.67 15.55
N HIS A 279 10.91 -57.92 15.16
CA HIS A 279 11.86 -58.74 14.42
C HIS A 279 12.19 -58.12 13.05
N SER A 280 11.19 -57.61 12.35
CA SER A 280 11.36 -56.96 11.04
C SER A 280 12.22 -55.69 11.13
N VAL A 281 12.01 -54.86 12.17
CA VAL A 281 12.84 -53.69 12.45
C VAL A 281 14.28 -54.09 12.73
N HIS A 282 14.52 -55.09 13.60
CA HIS A 282 15.86 -55.53 13.94
C HIS A 282 16.64 -56.04 12.71
N LEU A 283 16.00 -56.87 11.87
CA LEU A 283 16.61 -57.36 10.64
C LEU A 283 17.00 -56.22 9.69
N LYS A 284 16.10 -55.25 9.50
CA LYS A 284 16.35 -54.12 8.60
C LYS A 284 17.43 -53.19 9.11
N GLN A 285 17.48 -52.92 10.41
CA GLN A 285 18.52 -52.09 11.03
C GLN A 285 19.89 -52.76 10.99
N ASN A 286 19.96 -54.08 11.15
CA ASN A 286 21.21 -54.84 11.03
C ASN A 286 21.71 -54.92 9.58
N ALA A 287 20.81 -54.92 8.59
CA ALA A 287 21.17 -54.92 7.17
C ALA A 287 21.67 -53.54 6.65
N ALA A 288 21.44 -52.47 7.42
CA ALA A 288 21.89 -51.12 7.10
C ALA A 288 23.22 -50.71 7.78
N ARG A 289 23.81 -51.62 8.58
CA ARG A 289 25.16 -51.49 9.19
C ARG A 289 26.19 -52.24 8.35
#